data_AF-A0A0K1EE85-F1
#
_entry.id   AF-A0A0K1EE85-F1
#
_cell.length_a   1.000
_cell.length_b   1.000
_cell.length_c   1.000
_cell.angle_alpha   90.00
_cell.angle_beta   90.00
_cell.angle_gamma   90.00
#
_symmetry.space_group_name_H-M   'P 1'
#
loop_
_entity.id
_entity.type
_entity.pdbx_description
1 polymer ?
#
loop_
_entity_poly.entity_id
_entity_poly.type
_entity_poly.pdbx_seq_one_letter_code
_entity_poly.pdbx_strand_id
1 'polypeptide(L)' 'MSKGSVTDPAAVIPLGFDGRTIGAIAIFGTLPQKTEFVNVDTELFKLLGEQAAPALINARLFADAGRNVPGVQAFLNLEE' A
#
# COMPACT_ATOMS: atom_id res chain seq x y z
N MET A 1 -21.85 2.06 -12.78
CA MET A 1 -20.80 1.33 -12.06
C MET A 1 -19.59 1.26 -12.97
N SER A 2 -18.44 1.74 -12.51
CA SER A 2 -17.19 1.50 -13.22
C SER A 2 -16.74 0.08 -12.88
N LYS A 3 -16.68 -0.81 -13.87
CA LYS A 3 -16.22 -2.21 -13.74
C LYS A 3 -14.90 -2.33 -14.49
N GLY A 4 -13.85 -2.72 -13.77
CA GLY A 4 -12.54 -3.06 -14.32
C GLY A 4 -12.24 -4.54 -14.20
N SER A 5 -11.21 -4.97 -14.92
CA SER A 5 -10.63 -6.31 -14.87
C SER A 5 -9.17 -6.25 -14.38
N VAL A 6 -8.56 -7.40 -14.11
CA VAL A 6 -7.14 -7.45 -13.71
C VAL A 6 -6.22 -6.78 -14.75
N THR A 7 -6.55 -6.91 -16.04
CA THR A 7 -5.78 -6.32 -17.15
C THR A 7 -6.21 -4.91 -17.52
N ASP A 8 -7.40 -4.48 -17.06
CA ASP A 8 -7.97 -3.17 -17.37
C ASP A 8 -8.77 -2.66 -16.15
N PRO A 9 -8.08 -2.24 -15.08
CA PRO A 9 -8.71 -1.75 -13.86
C PRO A 9 -9.45 -0.43 -14.12
N ALA A 10 -10.51 -0.17 -13.36
CA ALA A 10 -11.27 1.06 -13.45
C ALA A 10 -10.43 2.29 -13.06
N ALA A 11 -9.49 2.15 -12.12
CA ALA A 11 -8.48 3.16 -11.80
C ALA A 11 -7.21 2.52 -11.25
N VAL A 12 -6.07 3.18 -11.47
CA VAL A 12 -4.77 2.81 -10.90
C VAL A 12 -4.18 4.01 -10.19
N ILE A 13 -3.82 3.82 -8.93
CA ILE A 13 -3.35 4.88 -8.05
C ILE A 13 -1.90 4.56 -7.68
N PRO A 14 -0.91 5.34 -8.16
CA PRO A 14 0.48 5.07 -7.85
C PRO A 14 0.76 5.38 -6.37
N LEU A 15 1.53 4.51 -5.74
CA LEU A 15 2.05 4.70 -4.38
C LEU A 15 3.42 5.36 -4.48
N GLY A 16 3.47 6.67 -4.27
CA GLY A 16 4.68 7.48 -4.40
C GLY A 16 5.33 7.77 -3.04
N PHE A 17 6.63 7.55 -2.92
CA PHE A 17 7.44 7.98 -1.79
C PHE A 17 8.81 8.45 -2.28
N ASP A 18 9.25 9.63 -1.83
CA ASP A 18 10.56 10.21 -2.16
C ASP A 18 10.87 10.23 -3.67
N GLY A 19 9.91 10.72 -4.46
CA GLY A 19 10.03 10.81 -5.93
C GLY A 19 10.05 9.46 -6.66
N ARG A 20 9.78 8.34 -5.97
CA ARG A 20 9.76 6.99 -6.54
C ARG A 20 8.39 6.34 -6.35
N THR A 21 7.94 5.61 -7.36
CA THR A 21 6.75 4.75 -7.24
C THR A 21 7.16 3.39 -6.70
N ILE A 22 6.61 3.01 -5.55
CA ILE A 22 6.92 1.76 -4.85
C ILE A 22 5.86 0.67 -5.07
N GLY A 23 4.72 1.03 -5.69
CA GLY A 23 3.60 0.13 -5.91
C GLY A 23 2.38 0.88 -6.47
N ALA A 24 1.24 0.20 -6.51
CA ALA A 24 -0.03 0.79 -6.95
C ALA A 24 -1.23 0.16 -6.23
N ILE A 25 -2.29 0.95 -6.06
CA ILE A 25 -3.62 0.45 -5.70
C ILE A 25 -4.44 0.36 -7.00
N ALA A 26 -5.02 -0.80 -7.27
CA ALA A 26 -5.91 -1.01 -8.41
C ALA A 26 -7.37 -1.07 -7.93
N ILE A 27 -8.25 -0.30 -8.59
CA ILE A 27 -9.69 -0.31 -8.35
C ILE A 27 -10.35 -1.08 -9.49
N PHE A 28 -11.06 -2.16 -9.17
CA PHE A 28 -11.79 -2.98 -10.15
C PHE A 28 -13.30 -2.72 -10.17
N GLY A 29 -13.82 -1.97 -9.22
CA GLY A 29 -15.26 -1.77 -9.09
C GLY A 29 -15.59 -0.58 -8.22
N THR A 30 -16.61 0.19 -8.63
CA THR A 30 -17.26 1.18 -7.76
C THR A 30 -18.59 0.67 -7.23
N LEU A 31 -19.11 1.31 -6.19
CA LEU A 31 -20.47 1.05 -5.71
C LEU A 31 -21.51 1.33 -6.82
N PRO A 32 -22.67 0.66 -6.82
CA PRO A 32 -23.67 0.81 -7.89
C PRO A 32 -24.08 2.26 -8.19
N GLN A 33 -24.24 3.07 -7.14
CA GLN A 33 -24.60 4.48 -7.22
C GLN A 33 -23.50 5.40 -7.79
N LYS A 34 -22.26 4.91 -7.91
CA LYS A 34 -21.13 5.67 -8.45
C LYS A 34 -20.88 5.22 -9.90
N THR A 35 -21.48 5.95 -10.83
CA THR A 35 -21.44 5.63 -12.26
C THR A 35 -20.10 5.94 -12.90
N GLU A 36 -19.41 6.98 -12.41
CA GLU A 36 -18.13 7.46 -12.92
C GLU A 36 -17.25 8.03 -11.79
N PHE A 37 -15.99 8.28 -12.12
CA PHE A 37 -15.11 9.08 -11.28
C PHE A 37 -15.29 10.56 -11.57
N VAL A 38 -15.31 11.36 -10.53
CA VAL A 38 -15.37 12.81 -10.54
C VAL A 38 -14.06 13.37 -10.00
N ASN A 39 -13.83 14.67 -10.18
CA ASN A 39 -12.57 15.32 -9.81
C ASN A 39 -12.17 15.07 -8.34
N VAL A 40 -13.13 15.07 -7.41
CA VAL A 40 -12.87 14.81 -5.99
C VAL A 40 -12.33 13.39 -5.74
N ASP A 41 -12.66 12.41 -6.59
CA ASP A 41 -12.07 11.07 -6.46
C ASP A 41 -10.59 11.08 -6.81
N THR A 42 -10.18 11.88 -7.80
CA THR A 42 -8.78 11.98 -8.21
C THR A 42 -7.94 12.60 -7.09
N GLU A 43 -8.46 13.65 -6.44
CA GLU A 43 -7.80 14.26 -5.28
C GLU A 43 -7.71 13.27 -4.10
N LEU A 44 -8.80 12.55 -3.82
CA LEU A 44 -8.82 11.51 -2.79
C LEU A 44 -7.82 10.39 -3.09
N PHE A 45 -7.75 9.93 -4.33
CA PHE A 45 -6.81 8.89 -4.76
C PHE A 45 -5.36 9.34 -4.64
N LYS A 46 -5.08 10.59 -5.01
CA LYS A 46 -3.74 11.18 -4.85
C LYS A 46 -3.35 11.21 -3.37
N LEU A 47 -4.23 11.71 -2.51
CA LEU A 47 -4.00 11.74 -1.06
C LEU A 47 -3.78 10.33 -0.50
N LEU A 48 -4.60 9.36 -0.93
CA LEU A 48 -4.48 7.97 -0.52
C LEU A 48 -3.11 7.40 -0.92
N GLY A 49 -2.65 7.64 -2.15
CA GLY A 49 -1.35 7.18 -2.63
C GLY A 49 -0.17 7.77 -1.85
N GLU A 50 -0.23 9.08 -1.57
CA GLU A 50 0.79 9.81 -0.82
C GLU A 50 0.89 9.38 0.65
N GLN A 51 -0.21 8.98 1.28
CA GLN A 51 -0.22 8.54 2.68
C GLN A 51 0.01 7.03 2.82
N ALA A 52 -0.51 6.22 1.90
CA ALA A 52 -0.36 4.76 1.96
C ALA A 52 1.08 4.32 1.70
N ALA A 53 1.81 5.00 0.81
CA ALA A 53 3.19 4.65 0.49
C ALA A 53 4.12 4.63 1.72
N PRO A 54 4.27 5.73 2.50
CA PRO A 54 5.11 5.72 3.70
C PRO A 54 4.59 4.76 4.78
N ALA A 55 3.27 4.61 4.94
CA ALA A 55 2.70 3.69 5.91
C ALA A 55 3.08 2.23 5.62
N LEU A 56 3.00 1.80 4.36
CA LEU A 56 3.36 0.45 3.94
C LEU A 56 4.88 0.21 4.05
N ILE A 57 5.71 1.20 3.70
CA ILE A 57 7.16 1.14 3.91
C ILE A 57 7.46 0.92 5.39
N ASN A 58 6.89 1.73 6.28
CA ASN A 58 7.14 1.65 7.71
C ASN A 58 6.66 0.32 8.30
N ALA A 59 5.49 -0.16 7.90
CA ALA A 59 4.98 -1.47 8.32
C ALA A 59 5.91 -2.60 7.88
N ARG A 60 6.46 -2.53 6.66
CA ARG A 60 7.43 -3.51 6.17
C ARG A 60 8.74 -3.45 6.95
N LEU A 61 9.30 -2.26 7.17
CA LEU A 61 10.53 -2.08 7.95
C LEU A 61 10.36 -2.60 9.37
N PHE A 62 9.22 -2.32 10.01
CA PHE A 62 8.91 -2.83 11.34
C PHE A 62 8.82 -4.36 11.37
N ALA A 63 8.09 -4.96 10.43
CA ALA A 63 7.98 -6.41 10.31
C ALA A 63 9.34 -7.07 10.04
N ASP A 64 10.22 -6.43 9.28
CA ASP A 64 11.54 -6.93 8.95
C ASP A 64 12.49 -6.81 10.15
N ALA A 65 12.44 -5.70 10.89
CA ALA A 65 13.17 -5.50 12.13
C ALA A 65 12.78 -6.55 13.18
N GLY A 66 11.48 -6.80 13.37
CA GLY A 66 10.98 -7.82 14.30
C GLY A 66 11.44 -9.25 13.99
N ARG A 67 11.76 -9.56 12.73
CA ARG A 67 12.33 -10.86 12.32
C ARG A 67 13.84 -10.96 12.53
N ASN A 68 14.54 -9.84 12.72
CA ASN A 68 15.99 -9.75 12.84
C ASN A 68 16.48 -9.48 14.26
N VAL A 69 15.60 -9.44 15.26
CA VAL A 69 16.05 -9.43 16.66
C VAL A 69 16.29 -10.90 17.04
N PRO A 70 17.55 -11.35 17.23
CA PRO A 70 17.77 -12.55 18.00
C PRO A 70 17.10 -12.29 19.35
N GLY A 71 16.00 -12.99 19.63
CA GLY A 71 15.35 -12.87 20.93
C GLY A 71 16.39 -13.12 22.01
N VAL A 72 16.16 -12.61 23.22
CA VAL A 72 17.05 -12.86 24.39
C VAL A 72 17.48 -14.33 24.48
N GLN A 73 16.61 -15.25 24.04
CA GLN A 73 16.88 -16.68 23.92
C GLN A 73 18.09 -17.06 23.04
N ALA A 74 18.37 -16.35 21.95
CA ALA A 74 19.52 -16.61 21.09
C ALA A 74 20.85 -16.23 21.77
N PHE A 75 20.83 -15.26 22.69
CA PHE A 75 21.99 -14.91 23.51
C PHE A 75 22.18 -15.88 24.69
N LEU A 76 21.10 -16.42 25.26
CA LEU A 76 21.17 -17.40 26.35
C LEU A 76 21.67 -18.78 25.91
N ASN A 77 21.49 -19.15 24.64
CA ASN A 77 21.94 -20.45 24.10
C ASN A 77 23.43 -20.46 23.66
N LEU A 78 24.17 -19.36 23.86
CA LEU A 78 25.60 -19.25 23.51
C LEU A 78 26.53 -19.49 24.71
N GLU A 79 25.98 -19.73 25.91
CA GLU A 79 26.76 -19.99 27.14
C GLU A 79 26.76 -21.47 27.57
N GLU A 80 26.40 -22.38 26.67
CA GLU A 80 26.52 -23.85 26.86
C GLU A 80 27.67 -24.45 26.04
#